data_AF-S7N7H7-F1
#
_entry.id   AF-S7N7H7-F1
#
_cell.length_a   1.000
_cell.length_b   1.000
_cell.length_c   1.000
_cell.angle_alpha   90.00
_cell.angle_beta   90.00
_cell.angle_gamma   90.00
#
_symmetry.space_group_name_H-M   'P 1'
#
loop_
_entity.id
_entity.type
_entity.pdbx_description
1 polymer ?
#
loop_
_entity_poly.entity_id
_entity_poly.type
_entity_poly.pdbx_seq_one_letter_code
_entity_poly.pdbx_strand_id
1 'polypeptide(L)'
;MFLEHICRLDIDSPPTTAWNTGIICTIGPACQSVEMLKEMIQSGMKVARMNFSPGTHEYHAETIKNVRRALKAVALDTKGPEIRTGLTKGSGTAEVELKKGATLKSTLEKAYMEKCEGNTLWLDCKNICKVVEVGSEIYVDDGLISLQVKEKGAGFLITEVEMVALWAARRA
;
A
#
# COMPACT_ATOMS: atom_id res chain seq x y z
N MET A 1 38.53 11.30 12.91
CA MET A 1 38.62 10.55 11.64
C MET A 1 37.31 10.57 10.86
N PHE A 2 36.13 10.23 11.42
CA PHE A 2 34.84 10.31 10.70
C PHE A 2 34.37 11.75 10.41
N LEU A 3 34.42 12.65 11.41
CA LEU A 3 34.03 14.06 11.23
C LEU A 3 34.83 14.74 10.12
N GLU A 4 36.15 14.52 10.11
CA GLU A 4 37.05 15.03 9.08
C GLU A 4 36.72 14.48 7.68
N HIS A 5 36.29 13.24 7.56
CA HIS A 5 35.83 12.67 6.29
C HIS A 5 34.58 13.37 5.76
N ILE A 6 33.58 13.61 6.62
CA ILE A 6 32.36 14.35 6.24
C ILE A 6 32.72 15.77 5.80
N CYS A 7 33.62 16.45 6.51
CA CYS A 7 34.07 17.79 6.16
C CYS A 7 34.83 17.85 4.83
N ARG A 8 35.31 16.71 4.30
CA ARG A 8 36.04 16.60 3.03
C ARG A 8 35.15 16.15 1.86
N LEU A 9 33.85 15.96 2.06
CA LEU A 9 32.94 15.66 0.96
C LEU A 9 32.87 16.86 0.01
N ASP A 10 33.04 16.60 -1.28
CA ASP A 10 33.17 17.62 -2.31
C ASP A 10 32.22 17.29 -3.48
N ILE A 11 31.38 18.25 -3.86
CA ILE A 11 30.41 18.10 -4.96
C ILE A 11 31.08 18.17 -6.34
N ASP A 12 32.28 18.75 -6.41
CA ASP A 12 33.05 18.87 -7.65
C ASP A 12 33.95 17.65 -7.89
N SER A 13 34.06 16.74 -6.90
CA SER A 13 34.78 15.48 -7.04
C SER A 13 33.92 14.45 -7.80
N PRO A 14 34.30 14.04 -9.03
CA PRO A 14 33.50 13.11 -9.80
C PRO A 14 33.53 11.70 -9.20
N PRO A 15 32.40 10.96 -9.22
CA PRO A 15 32.36 9.57 -8.79
C PRO A 15 32.98 8.64 -9.85
N THR A 16 33.25 7.39 -9.45
CA THR A 16 33.61 6.33 -10.40
C THR A 16 32.45 5.98 -11.32
N THR A 17 32.74 5.49 -12.53
CA THR A 17 31.71 5.05 -13.49
C THR A 17 30.93 3.80 -13.04
N ALA A 18 31.53 2.96 -12.18
CA ALA A 18 30.89 1.75 -11.71
C ALA A 18 29.80 2.06 -10.67
N TRP A 19 28.62 1.46 -10.86
CA TRP A 19 27.50 1.52 -9.92
C TRP A 19 27.37 0.20 -9.19
N ASN A 20 27.71 0.19 -7.90
CA ASN A 20 27.70 -1.01 -7.08
C ASN A 20 26.30 -1.33 -6.53
N THR A 21 25.45 -0.33 -6.35
CA THR A 21 24.10 -0.48 -5.80
C THR A 21 23.11 -0.85 -6.90
N GLY A 22 22.40 -1.96 -6.72
CA GLY A 22 21.36 -2.39 -7.65
C GLY A 22 20.07 -1.58 -7.51
N ILE A 23 19.45 -1.23 -8.63
CA ILE A 23 18.17 -0.51 -8.68
C ILE A 23 17.03 -1.51 -8.93
N ILE A 24 16.04 -1.50 -8.04
CA ILE A 24 14.83 -2.30 -8.16
C ILE A 24 13.67 -1.36 -8.50
N CYS A 25 12.89 -1.69 -9.53
CA CYS A 25 11.73 -0.89 -9.93
C CYS A 25 10.45 -1.73 -9.87
N THR A 26 9.41 -1.20 -9.24
CA THR A 26 8.07 -1.79 -9.28
C THR A 26 7.46 -1.57 -10.66
N ILE A 27 7.00 -2.65 -11.31
CA ILE A 27 6.39 -2.56 -12.64
C ILE A 27 4.87 -2.43 -12.50
N GLY A 28 4.29 -1.53 -13.29
CA GLY A 28 2.86 -1.27 -13.32
C GLY A 28 2.39 -0.73 -14.66
N PRO A 29 1.14 -0.24 -14.77
CA PRO A 29 0.54 0.18 -16.03
C PRO A 29 1.35 1.22 -16.81
N ALA A 30 2.04 2.12 -16.10
CA ALA A 30 2.86 3.17 -16.71
C ALA A 30 4.14 2.66 -17.39
N CYS A 31 4.63 1.47 -17.04
CA CYS A 31 5.96 1.00 -17.43
C CYS A 31 6.04 -0.47 -17.84
N GLN A 32 4.90 -1.12 -18.10
CA GLN A 32 4.85 -2.54 -18.46
C GLN A 32 5.09 -2.84 -19.96
N SER A 33 5.18 -1.81 -20.81
CA SER A 33 5.49 -1.98 -22.24
C SER A 33 6.95 -2.37 -22.43
N VAL A 34 7.23 -3.14 -23.48
CA VAL A 34 8.60 -3.61 -23.76
C VAL A 34 9.54 -2.44 -24.06
N GLU A 35 9.02 -1.39 -24.70
CA GLU A 35 9.75 -0.17 -25.05
C GLU A 35 10.18 0.58 -23.78
N MET A 36 9.25 0.83 -22.87
CA MET A 36 9.56 1.51 -21.59
C MET A 36 10.50 0.67 -20.72
N LEU A 37 10.31 -0.65 -20.69
CA LEU A 37 11.20 -1.55 -19.95
C LEU A 37 12.64 -1.48 -20.47
N LYS A 38 12.85 -1.34 -21.79
CA LYS A 38 14.20 -1.16 -22.36
C LYS A 38 14.82 0.15 -21.91
N GLU A 39 14.06 1.24 -21.94
CA GLU A 39 14.53 2.55 -21.46
C GLU A 39 14.91 2.47 -19.98
N MET A 40 14.08 1.88 -19.13
CA MET A 40 14.37 1.70 -17.70
C MET A 40 15.66 0.90 -17.45
N ILE A 41 15.91 -0.15 -18.25
CA ILE A 41 17.16 -0.94 -18.15
C ILE A 41 18.37 -0.11 -18.55
N GLN A 42 18.26 0.66 -19.64
CA GLN A 42 19.32 1.58 -20.06
C GLN A 42 19.59 2.66 -19.01
N SER A 43 18.55 3.11 -18.30
CA SER A 43 18.65 4.04 -17.17
C SER A 43 19.13 3.40 -15.86
N GLY A 44 19.38 2.08 -15.83
CA GLY A 44 20.04 1.42 -14.69
C GLY A 44 19.19 0.43 -13.89
N MET A 45 17.93 0.17 -14.26
CA MET A 45 17.11 -0.86 -13.61
C MET A 45 17.80 -2.23 -13.68
N LYS A 46 17.94 -2.90 -12.53
CA LYS A 46 18.55 -4.24 -12.40
C LYS A 46 17.55 -5.35 -12.09
N VAL A 47 16.45 -5.03 -11.40
CA VAL A 47 15.42 -6.00 -11.01
C VAL A 47 14.03 -5.40 -11.21
N ALA A 48 13.15 -6.15 -11.87
CA ALA A 48 11.73 -5.83 -11.95
C ALA A 48 10.98 -6.44 -10.75
N ARG A 49 10.35 -5.59 -9.92
CA ARG A 49 9.50 -6.01 -8.80
C ARG A 49 8.05 -6.07 -9.26
N MET A 50 7.41 -7.22 -9.06
CA MET A 50 5.98 -7.42 -9.29
C MET A 50 5.25 -7.38 -7.95
N ASN A 51 4.43 -6.34 -7.74
CA ASN A 51 3.60 -6.22 -6.54
C ASN A 51 2.30 -7.01 -6.73
N PHE A 52 2.11 -8.10 -5.98
CA PHE A 52 0.91 -8.96 -6.08
C PHE A 52 -0.26 -8.47 -5.21
N SER A 53 -0.13 -7.34 -4.51
CA SER A 53 -1.24 -6.74 -3.76
C SER A 53 -2.39 -6.29 -4.68
N PRO A 54 -2.13 -5.61 -5.82
CA PRO A 54 -3.10 -5.45 -6.90
C PRO A 54 -2.83 -6.36 -8.13
N GLY A 55 -3.85 -6.52 -8.98
CA GLY A 55 -3.74 -7.21 -10.27
C GLY A 55 -4.12 -8.70 -10.24
N THR A 56 -4.30 -9.29 -11.44
CA THR A 56 -4.62 -10.72 -11.60
C THR A 56 -3.38 -11.52 -12.01
N HIS A 57 -3.47 -12.85 -11.97
CA HIS A 57 -2.38 -13.71 -12.44
C HIS A 57 -2.08 -13.49 -13.92
N GLU A 58 -3.10 -13.26 -14.75
CA GLU A 58 -2.97 -13.00 -16.19
C GLU A 58 -2.22 -11.70 -16.44
N TYR A 59 -2.58 -10.64 -15.70
CA TYR A 59 -1.88 -9.35 -15.73
C TYR A 59 -0.39 -9.54 -15.42
N HIS A 60 -0.08 -10.16 -14.29
CA HIS A 60 1.31 -10.40 -13.89
C HIS A 60 2.06 -11.32 -14.85
N ALA A 61 1.40 -12.33 -15.42
CA ALA A 61 1.99 -13.22 -16.41
C ALA A 61 2.38 -12.48 -17.70
N GLU A 62 1.53 -11.57 -18.17
CA GLU A 62 1.83 -10.71 -19.31
C GLU A 62 3.00 -9.76 -19.00
N THR A 63 2.99 -9.11 -17.83
CA THR A 63 4.09 -8.23 -17.41
C THR A 63 5.40 -9.01 -17.32
N ILE A 64 5.40 -10.22 -16.73
CA ILE A 64 6.59 -11.08 -16.66
C ILE A 64 7.08 -11.46 -18.06
N LYS A 65 6.17 -11.77 -18.99
CA LYS A 65 6.52 -12.06 -20.39
C LYS A 65 7.21 -10.86 -21.04
N ASN A 66 6.71 -9.64 -20.82
CA ASN A 66 7.33 -8.43 -21.34
C ASN A 66 8.70 -8.17 -20.71
N VAL A 67 8.81 -8.28 -19.38
CA VAL A 67 10.09 -8.14 -18.68
C VAL A 67 11.10 -9.13 -19.19
N ARG A 68 10.74 -10.41 -19.36
CA ARG A 68 11.67 -11.45 -19.86
C ARG A 68 12.19 -11.19 -21.28
N ARG A 69 11.51 -10.37 -22.08
CA ARG A 69 12.02 -9.92 -23.38
C ARG A 69 13.12 -8.87 -23.28
N ALA A 70 13.25 -8.22 -22.12
CA ALA A 70 14.19 -7.12 -21.88
C ALA A 70 15.24 -7.42 -20.77
N LEU A 71 14.86 -8.12 -19.71
CA LEU A 71 15.64 -8.39 -18.49
C LEU A 71 15.36 -9.81 -17.93
N LYS A 72 16.34 -10.44 -17.27
CA LYS A 72 16.19 -11.77 -16.67
C LYS A 72 15.78 -11.80 -15.19
N ALA A 73 16.07 -10.75 -14.43
CA ALA A 73 15.83 -10.70 -12.99
C ALA A 73 14.43 -10.14 -12.67
N VAL A 74 13.59 -10.98 -12.06
CA VAL A 74 12.24 -10.64 -11.61
C VAL A 74 12.13 -11.00 -10.12
N ALA A 75 11.62 -10.08 -9.32
CA ALA A 75 11.26 -10.29 -7.93
C ALA A 75 9.73 -10.29 -7.78
N LEU A 76 9.21 -11.27 -7.06
CA LEU A 76 7.79 -11.33 -6.69
C LEU A 76 7.66 -10.79 -5.27
N ASP A 77 6.80 -9.78 -5.12
CA ASP A 77 6.43 -9.23 -3.83
C ASP A 77 5.02 -9.70 -3.46
N THR A 78 4.94 -10.44 -2.36
CA THR A 78 3.70 -11.10 -1.93
C THR A 78 2.79 -10.10 -1.24
N LYS A 79 1.47 -10.23 -1.46
CA LYS A 79 0.47 -9.43 -0.74
C LYS A 79 0.60 -9.52 0.80
N GLY A 80 1.01 -10.67 1.33
CA GLY A 80 1.09 -10.87 2.78
C GLY A 80 -0.28 -10.83 3.49
N PRO A 81 -0.31 -10.81 4.83
CA PRO A 81 -1.51 -10.76 5.64
C PRO A 81 -2.07 -9.33 5.80
N GLU A 82 -2.16 -8.58 4.69
CA GLU A 82 -2.77 -7.25 4.69
C GLU A 82 -4.24 -7.33 5.12
N ILE A 83 -4.65 -6.44 6.02
CA ILE A 83 -6.05 -6.16 6.32
C ILE A 83 -6.51 -5.08 5.36
N ARG A 84 -7.71 -5.19 4.78
CA ARG A 84 -8.24 -4.17 3.88
C ARG A 84 -9.67 -3.79 4.22
N THR A 85 -9.99 -2.54 3.91
CA THR A 85 -11.34 -2.01 4.00
C THR A 85 -12.21 -2.47 2.82
N GLY A 86 -13.53 -2.40 3.00
CA GLY A 86 -14.51 -2.64 1.96
C GLY A 86 -14.51 -1.59 0.83
N LEU A 87 -15.43 -1.77 -0.11
CA LEU A 87 -15.76 -0.78 -1.13
C LEU A 87 -16.74 0.25 -0.55
N THR A 88 -16.53 1.51 -0.90
CA THR A 88 -17.47 2.60 -0.61
C THR A 88 -18.79 2.38 -1.37
N LYS A 89 -19.92 2.76 -0.77
CA LYS A 89 -21.23 2.59 -1.37
C LYS A 89 -21.35 3.43 -2.65
N GLY A 90 -21.82 2.82 -3.73
CA GLY A 90 -21.96 3.45 -5.05
C GLY A 90 -20.90 2.93 -6.03
N SER A 91 -19.96 3.77 -6.45
CA SER A 91 -18.79 3.37 -7.23
C SER A 91 -17.60 3.13 -6.31
N GLY A 92 -16.70 2.19 -6.65
CA GLY A 92 -15.43 1.99 -5.94
C GLY A 92 -14.44 3.17 -6.01
N THR A 93 -14.89 4.32 -6.51
CA THR A 93 -14.16 5.59 -6.60
C THR A 93 -14.78 6.68 -5.72
N ALA A 94 -15.90 6.43 -5.05
CA ALA A 94 -16.48 7.37 -4.11
C ALA A 94 -15.60 7.47 -2.87
N GLU A 95 -15.40 8.69 -2.38
CA GLU A 95 -14.65 8.97 -1.16
C GLU A 95 -15.61 9.38 -0.04
N VAL A 96 -15.28 8.99 1.19
CA VAL A 96 -16.04 9.32 2.39
C VAL A 96 -15.16 10.20 3.27
N GLU A 97 -15.63 11.40 3.57
CA GLU A 97 -14.93 12.31 4.47
C GLU A 97 -15.15 11.88 5.93
N LEU A 98 -14.06 11.57 6.63
CA LEU A 98 -14.09 11.23 8.06
C LEU A 98 -13.71 12.44 8.91
N LYS A 99 -14.65 12.92 9.72
CA LYS A 99 -14.43 14.08 10.60
C LYS A 99 -13.82 13.63 11.93
N LYS A 100 -12.89 14.43 12.46
CA LYS A 100 -12.29 14.21 13.77
C LYS A 100 -13.36 14.19 14.87
N GLY A 101 -13.25 13.25 15.80
CA GLY A 101 -14.21 13.01 16.87
C GLY A 101 -15.48 12.27 16.41
N ALA A 102 -15.63 11.98 15.12
CA ALA A 102 -16.74 11.16 14.65
C ALA A 102 -16.54 9.71 15.10
N THR A 103 -17.66 9.07 15.46
CA THR A 103 -17.70 7.65 15.78
C THR A 103 -17.84 6.82 14.52
N LEU A 104 -16.96 5.85 14.32
CA LEU A 104 -16.96 4.90 13.22
C LEU A 104 -17.18 3.48 13.75
N LYS A 105 -18.05 2.72 13.10
CA LYS A 105 -18.28 1.29 13.38
C LYS A 105 -17.52 0.46 12.37
N SER A 106 -16.47 -0.23 12.81
CA SER A 106 -15.79 -1.25 12.01
C SER A 106 -16.48 -2.60 12.19
N THR A 107 -16.99 -3.20 11.11
CA THR A 107 -17.77 -4.44 11.12
C THR A 107 -17.14 -5.54 10.26
N LEU A 108 -17.36 -6.79 10.65
CA LEU A 108 -16.97 -7.97 9.87
C LEU A 108 -18.12 -8.53 9.02
N GLU A 109 -19.32 -7.95 9.12
CA GLU A 109 -20.51 -8.40 8.42
C GLU A 109 -20.39 -8.17 6.91
N LYS A 110 -20.41 -9.27 6.14
CA LYS A 110 -20.26 -9.26 4.68
C LYS A 110 -21.29 -8.38 3.95
N ALA A 111 -22.45 -8.11 4.57
CA ALA A 111 -23.46 -7.22 4.01
C ALA A 111 -22.95 -5.79 3.75
N TYR A 112 -21.90 -5.37 4.47
CA TYR A 112 -21.27 -4.05 4.36
C TYR A 112 -20.01 -4.03 3.50
N MET A 113 -19.57 -5.18 2.95
CA MET A 113 -18.34 -5.27 2.14
C MET A 113 -18.33 -4.30 0.95
N GLU A 114 -19.49 -4.03 0.35
CA GLU A 114 -19.66 -3.09 -0.76
C GLU A 114 -20.55 -1.88 -0.44
N LYS A 115 -20.82 -1.68 0.85
CA LYS A 115 -21.77 -0.66 1.34
C LYS A 115 -21.19 0.12 2.52
N CYS A 116 -19.89 0.29 2.52
CA CYS A 116 -19.25 1.15 3.51
C CYS A 116 -19.63 2.61 3.19
N GLU A 117 -20.28 3.27 4.13
CA GLU A 117 -20.85 4.61 3.97
C GLU A 117 -20.93 5.28 5.33
N GLY A 118 -20.74 6.60 5.36
CA GLY A 118 -20.87 7.42 6.56
C GLY A 118 -20.02 6.90 7.69
N ASN A 119 -20.67 6.33 8.71
CA ASN A 119 -20.02 5.89 9.94
C ASN A 119 -19.80 4.35 10.00
N THR A 120 -19.88 3.60 8.90
CA THR A 120 -19.65 2.14 8.90
C THR A 120 -18.55 1.73 7.92
N LEU A 121 -17.58 0.97 8.44
CA LEU A 121 -16.43 0.45 7.70
C LEU A 121 -16.41 -1.08 7.79
N TRP A 122 -16.27 -1.79 6.67
CA TRP A 122 -16.05 -3.23 6.67
C TRP A 122 -14.56 -3.56 6.62
N LEU A 123 -14.13 -4.60 7.33
CA LEU A 123 -12.75 -5.11 7.34
C LEU A 123 -12.72 -6.60 7.00
N ASP A 124 -11.69 -7.04 6.26
CA ASP A 124 -11.52 -8.46 5.87
C ASP A 124 -10.90 -9.35 6.97
N CYS A 125 -10.36 -8.75 8.04
CA CYS A 125 -9.72 -9.47 9.14
C CYS A 125 -10.74 -10.00 10.17
N LYS A 126 -11.16 -11.26 9.99
CA LYS A 126 -12.14 -11.93 10.88
C LYS A 126 -11.73 -12.00 12.35
N ASN A 127 -10.43 -11.96 12.65
CA ASN A 127 -9.92 -12.07 14.00
C ASN A 127 -9.60 -10.70 14.63
N ILE A 128 -9.87 -9.58 13.95
CA ILE A 128 -9.48 -8.25 14.45
C ILE A 128 -9.98 -7.99 15.87
N CYS A 129 -11.23 -8.36 16.16
CA CYS A 129 -11.81 -8.19 17.50
C CYS A 129 -11.11 -9.04 18.57
N LYS A 130 -10.33 -10.07 18.24
CA LYS A 130 -9.56 -10.85 19.22
C LYS A 130 -8.16 -10.29 19.49
N VAL A 131 -7.60 -9.55 18.54
CA VAL A 131 -6.23 -9.02 18.63
C VAL A 131 -6.17 -7.58 19.10
N VAL A 132 -7.24 -6.80 18.95
CA VAL A 132 -7.30 -5.42 19.42
C VAL A 132 -8.04 -5.30 20.75
N GLU A 133 -7.60 -4.34 21.56
CA GLU A 133 -8.21 -3.98 22.83
C GLU A 133 -8.72 -2.54 22.84
N VAL A 134 -9.58 -2.21 23.79
CA VAL A 134 -10.04 -0.82 23.99
C VAL A 134 -8.83 0.07 24.28
N GLY A 135 -8.76 1.22 23.62
CA GLY A 135 -7.62 2.13 23.63
C GLY A 135 -6.58 1.87 22.53
N SER A 136 -6.68 0.76 21.79
CA SER A 136 -5.77 0.48 20.66
C SER A 136 -6.01 1.47 19.52
N GLU A 137 -4.94 1.77 18.77
CA GLU A 137 -5.01 2.56 17.54
C GLU A 137 -5.06 1.65 16.32
N ILE A 138 -5.90 2.03 15.35
CA ILE A 138 -6.03 1.39 14.05
C ILE A 138 -5.74 2.44 12.99
N TYR A 139 -4.79 2.13 12.12
CA TYR A 139 -4.39 2.99 11.02
C TYR A 139 -5.00 2.48 9.73
N VAL A 140 -5.48 3.41 8.89
CA VAL A 140 -6.06 3.12 7.57
C VAL A 140 -5.45 4.08 6.55
N ASP A 141 -5.30 3.60 5.31
CA ASP A 141 -4.79 4.33 4.15
C ASP A 141 -3.36 4.86 4.37
N ASP A 142 -2.40 3.93 4.45
CA ASP A 142 -0.98 4.24 4.66
C ASP A 142 -0.71 5.09 5.92
N GLY A 143 -1.62 5.02 6.91
CA GLY A 143 -1.54 5.76 8.18
C GLY A 143 -2.12 7.16 8.15
N LEU A 144 -2.77 7.57 7.06
CA LEU A 144 -3.41 8.89 6.95
C LEU A 144 -4.64 9.02 7.86
N ILE A 145 -5.35 7.91 8.10
CA ILE A 145 -6.49 7.86 9.01
C ILE A 145 -6.05 7.12 10.28
N SER A 146 -6.30 7.72 11.44
CA SER A 146 -6.12 7.08 12.75
C SER A 146 -7.45 6.98 13.47
N LEU A 147 -7.73 5.78 13.99
CA LEU A 147 -8.94 5.41 14.70
C LEU A 147 -8.57 4.85 16.07
N GLN A 148 -9.16 5.37 17.14
CA GLN A 148 -8.97 4.84 18.49
C GLN A 148 -10.15 3.96 18.88
N VAL A 149 -9.88 2.72 19.30
CA VAL A 149 -10.92 1.77 19.75
C VAL A 149 -11.53 2.24 21.06
N LYS A 150 -12.83 2.52 21.07
CA LYS A 150 -13.59 2.91 22.28
C LYS A 150 -14.41 1.76 22.84
N GLU A 151 -14.96 0.91 21.98
CA GLU A 151 -15.78 -0.23 22.38
C GLU A 151 -15.53 -1.43 21.47
N LYS A 152 -15.70 -2.62 22.04
CA LYS A 152 -15.53 -3.90 21.36
C LYS A 152 -16.77 -4.75 21.55
N GLY A 153 -17.34 -5.21 20.44
CA GLY A 153 -18.49 -6.09 20.40
C GLY A 153 -18.20 -7.43 19.74
N ALA A 154 -19.23 -8.27 19.66
CA ALA A 154 -19.15 -9.56 18.97
C ALA A 154 -19.14 -9.34 17.44
N GLY A 155 -17.95 -9.15 16.87
CA GLY A 155 -17.74 -8.98 15.43
C GLY A 155 -17.77 -7.54 14.92
N PHE A 156 -17.70 -6.56 15.82
CA PHE A 156 -17.54 -5.15 15.49
C PHE A 156 -16.67 -4.41 16.51
N LEU A 157 -16.15 -3.26 16.08
CA LEU A 157 -15.44 -2.30 16.91
C LEU A 157 -16.10 -0.93 16.73
N ILE A 158 -16.23 -0.19 17.83
CA ILE A 158 -16.58 1.23 17.79
C ILE A 158 -15.29 2.01 17.99
N THR A 159 -14.97 2.86 17.03
CA THR A 159 -13.77 3.68 17.04
C THR A 159 -14.12 5.16 16.96
N GLU A 160 -13.23 6.00 17.45
CA GLU A 160 -13.29 7.46 17.27
C GLU A 160 -12.19 7.88 16.30
N VAL A 161 -12.52 8.75 15.35
CA VAL A 161 -11.56 9.29 14.39
C VAL A 161 -10.67 10.34 15.06
N GLU A 162 -9.37 10.07 15.16
CA GLU A 162 -8.41 11.03 15.74
C GLU A 162 -7.82 11.98 14.70
N MET A 163 -7.57 11.47 13.49
CA MET A 163 -7.03 12.24 12.36
C MET A 163 -7.97 12.20 11.15
N VAL A 164 -8.20 13.37 10.57
CA VAL A 164 -9.11 13.59 9.43
C VAL A 164 -8.44 13.13 8.15
N ALA A 165 -9.13 12.31 7.36
CA ALA A 165 -8.77 12.10 5.97
C ALA A 165 -9.99 11.72 5.12
N LEU A 166 -9.78 11.73 3.80
CA LEU A 166 -10.71 11.15 2.83
C LEU A 166 -10.46 9.65 2.77
N TRP A 167 -11.47 8.87 3.13
CA TRP A 167 -11.41 7.42 3.02
C TRP A 167 -11.88 7.00 1.63
N ALA A 168 -11.00 6.33 0.87
CA ALA A 168 -11.31 5.72 -0.41
C ALA A 168 -11.43 4.18 -0.28
N ALA A 169 -11.94 3.52 -1.32
CA ALA A 169 -12.16 2.09 -1.27
C ALA A 169 -10.87 1.24 -1.18
N ARG A 170 -10.96 0.06 -0.53
CA ARG A 170 -9.91 -0.98 -0.49
C ARG A 170 -8.54 -0.54 0.04
N ARG A 171 -8.53 0.33 1.04
CA ARG A 171 -7.31 0.78 1.73
C ARG A 171 -6.86 -0.24 2.77
N ALA A 172 -5.54 -0.32 2.96
CA ALA A 172 -4.93 -1.10 4.03
C ALA A 172 -5.10 -0.40 5.38
#